data_AF-A0A3M1TID1-F1
#
_entry.id   AF-A0A3M1TID1-F1
#
_cell.length_a   1.000
_cell.length_b   1.000
_cell.length_c   1.000
_cell.angle_alpha   90.00
_cell.angle_beta   90.00
_cell.angle_gamma   90.00
#
_symmetry.space_group_name_H-M   'P 1'
#
loop_
_entity.id
_entity.type
_entity.pdbx_description
1 polymer ?
#
loop_
_entity_poly.entity_id
_entity_poly.type
_entity_poly.pdbx_seq_one_letter_code
_entity_poly.pdbx_strand_id
1 'polypeptide(L)'
;MKRAVLGALALACGLGAWLSFGQEDSSPASDRPAKEEPRALWQEAGRCEACHVEASWRELVEPPAELFDHATTGFPLRGAHAEAECSDCHLRGLSALSQSCDRCHQDPHGGLRGKTCTACHTEVDWVVPRNWFDHDRTRFPLQGKHAALACEACHRGMRGEAPAIAPTECIACHADDWRRAVPDHTAGGAAFAVPHCQRCHFNVTPPMTFDGATVVPP
;
A
#
# COMPACT_ATOMS: atom_id res chain seq x y z
N MET A 1 40.67 42.91 -48.99
CA MET A 1 41.00 44.27 -49.50
C MET A 1 39.96 45.26 -48.98
N LYS A 2 40.42 46.42 -48.47
CA LYS A 2 39.69 47.61 -47.94
C LYS A 2 39.23 47.51 -46.46
N ARG A 3 40.01 48.05 -45.50
CA ARG A 3 40.03 49.43 -44.89
C ARG A 3 39.23 49.44 -43.56
N ALA A 4 39.81 49.34 -42.36
CA ALA A 4 40.61 50.29 -41.55
C ALA A 4 39.88 51.58 -41.13
N VAL A 5 39.60 51.74 -39.82
CA VAL A 5 39.59 52.99 -38.99
C VAL A 5 39.63 52.52 -37.50
N LEU A 6 40.74 52.52 -36.76
CA LEU A 6 41.41 53.59 -35.98
C LEU A 6 40.55 54.24 -34.87
N GLY A 7 41.06 54.22 -33.63
CA GLY A 7 40.56 55.09 -32.56
C GLY A 7 40.90 54.62 -31.15
N ALA A 8 42.18 54.68 -30.76
CA ALA A 8 42.60 54.62 -29.37
C ALA A 8 42.70 56.04 -28.80
N LEU A 9 42.16 56.28 -27.61
CA LEU A 9 42.63 57.35 -26.72
C LEU A 9 42.46 56.93 -25.27
N ALA A 10 43.59 56.90 -24.56
CA ALA A 10 43.72 56.66 -23.13
C ALA A 10 43.54 57.96 -22.33
N LEU A 11 43.23 57.82 -21.04
CA LEU A 11 43.56 58.65 -19.85
C LEU A 11 42.44 58.41 -18.81
N ALA A 12 42.65 58.29 -17.50
CA ALA A 12 43.81 58.29 -16.63
C ALA A 12 43.34 57.71 -15.28
N CYS A 13 44.29 57.15 -14.52
CA CYS A 13 44.11 56.73 -13.14
C CYS A 13 43.70 57.89 -12.21
N GLY A 14 42.79 57.61 -11.28
CA GLY A 14 42.50 58.44 -10.12
C GLY A 14 42.20 57.56 -8.90
N LEU A 15 43.19 57.43 -8.02
CA LEU A 15 43.07 56.83 -6.68
C LEU A 15 42.31 57.81 -5.77
N GLY A 16 41.31 57.30 -5.04
CA GLY A 16 40.60 58.06 -4.02
C GLY A 16 39.82 57.16 -3.08
N ALA A 17 40.47 56.73 -1.99
CA ALA A 17 39.84 56.04 -0.88
C ALA A 17 39.05 57.03 -0.01
N TRP A 18 37.78 56.72 0.26
CA TRP A 18 37.02 57.28 1.39
C TRP A 18 36.19 56.18 2.03
N LEU A 19 36.45 55.99 3.32
CA LEU A 19 35.69 55.14 4.24
C LEU A 19 34.25 55.65 4.35
N SER A 20 33.28 54.73 4.31
CA SER A 20 31.98 54.97 4.93
C SER A 20 31.43 53.69 5.56
N PHE A 21 31.23 53.84 6.87
CA PHE A 21 30.49 53.03 7.80
C PHE A 21 28.99 52.98 7.48
N GLY A 22 28.33 51.88 7.89
CA GLY A 22 26.89 51.79 8.12
C GLY A 22 26.17 50.90 7.09
N GLN A 23 25.31 49.96 7.46
CA GLN A 23 24.79 49.52 8.76
C GLN A 23 24.24 48.12 8.53
N GLU A 24 24.70 47.14 9.31
CA GLU A 24 24.11 45.81 9.39
C GLU A 24 22.87 45.93 10.29
N ASP A 25 21.71 45.78 9.67
CA ASP A 25 20.40 45.73 10.30
C ASP A 25 20.27 44.47 11.14
N SER A 26 20.80 44.56 12.35
CA SER A 26 20.56 43.64 13.47
C SER A 26 19.12 43.77 13.95
N SER A 27 18.19 43.12 13.23
CA SER A 27 16.90 42.77 13.81
C SER A 27 17.12 41.65 14.84
N PRO A 28 16.70 41.82 16.11
CA PRO A 28 16.79 40.74 17.09
C PRO A 28 15.89 39.59 16.62
N ALA A 29 16.50 38.40 16.51
CA ALA A 29 15.77 37.17 16.30
C ALA A 29 14.65 37.09 17.33
N SER A 30 13.42 36.96 16.86
CA SER A 30 12.25 36.77 17.72
C SER A 30 12.46 35.50 18.55
N ASP A 31 12.55 35.65 19.88
CA ASP A 31 12.53 34.56 20.86
C ASP A 31 11.19 33.82 20.83
N ARG A 32 11.01 32.99 19.81
CA ARG A 32 10.02 31.91 19.85
C ARG A 32 10.79 30.67 20.31
N PRO A 33 10.40 30.02 21.43
CA PRO A 33 11.02 28.78 21.81
C PRO A 33 10.86 27.79 20.65
N ALA A 34 11.99 27.30 20.15
CA ALA A 34 11.99 26.18 19.22
C ALA A 34 11.23 25.06 19.91
N LYS A 35 10.17 24.55 19.27
CA LYS A 35 9.58 23.28 19.67
C LYS A 35 10.73 22.27 19.68
N GLU A 36 10.97 21.65 20.82
CA GLU A 36 11.91 20.54 20.98
C GLU A 36 11.42 19.38 20.10
N GLU A 37 11.77 19.42 18.82
CA GLU A 37 11.84 18.24 17.98
C GLU A 37 12.95 17.35 18.57
N PRO A 38 12.77 16.02 18.66
CA PRO A 38 13.75 15.12 19.25
C PRO A 38 14.97 15.00 18.32
N ARG A 39 15.78 16.05 18.27
CA ARG A 39 17.01 16.17 17.48
C ARG A 39 18.22 15.53 18.18
N ALA A 40 18.02 14.86 19.32
CA ALA A 40 19.08 14.53 20.25
C ALA A 40 19.51 13.05 20.32
N LEU A 41 19.02 12.16 19.44
CA LEU A 41 19.40 10.73 19.54
C LEU A 41 20.66 10.35 18.73
N TRP A 42 21.04 11.12 17.70
CA TRP A 42 22.10 10.68 16.75
C TRP A 42 23.20 11.70 16.47
N GLN A 43 23.15 12.90 17.07
CA GLN A 43 24.18 13.94 16.87
C GLN A 43 25.30 13.92 17.93
N GLU A 44 25.17 13.14 19.00
CA GLU A 44 26.32 12.81 19.85
C GLU A 44 27.09 11.68 19.17
N ALA A 45 28.09 12.07 18.38
CA ALA A 45 29.06 11.16 17.81
C ALA A 45 29.63 10.21 18.90
N GLY A 46 29.47 8.89 18.73
CA GLY A 46 30.35 7.95 19.44
C GLY A 46 29.80 6.61 19.92
N ARG A 47 28.53 6.25 19.73
CA ARG A 47 28.04 4.92 20.16
C ARG A 47 27.97 3.95 19.00
N CYS A 48 29.12 3.45 18.57
CA CYS A 48 29.20 2.41 17.54
C CYS A 48 28.39 1.16 17.95
N GLU A 49 28.38 0.86 19.24
CA GLU A 49 27.65 -0.24 19.87
C GLU A 49 26.12 -0.10 19.80
N ALA A 50 25.59 1.06 19.42
CA ALA A 50 24.17 1.22 19.19
C ALA A 50 23.68 0.45 17.95
N CYS A 51 24.58 0.13 17.01
CA CYS A 51 24.20 -0.56 15.78
C CYS A 51 25.14 -1.71 15.40
N HIS A 52 26.35 -1.76 15.97
CA HIS A 52 27.36 -2.77 15.66
C HIS A 52 27.65 -3.63 16.88
N VAL A 53 27.97 -4.91 16.62
CA VAL A 53 28.50 -5.81 17.64
C VAL A 53 30.01 -5.96 17.47
N GLU A 54 30.75 -6.09 18.57
CA GLU A 54 32.21 -6.25 18.54
C GLU A 54 32.65 -7.46 17.69
N ALA A 55 31.81 -8.50 17.66
CA ALA A 55 32.05 -9.71 16.87
C ALA A 55 32.05 -9.48 15.34
N SER A 56 31.37 -8.44 14.84
CA SER A 56 31.22 -8.18 13.42
C SER A 56 30.81 -6.74 13.12
N TRP A 57 31.61 -6.06 12.30
CA TRP A 57 31.28 -4.73 11.76
C TRP A 57 30.27 -4.76 10.62
N ARG A 58 29.97 -5.94 10.05
CA ARG A 58 29.00 -6.11 8.96
C ARG A 58 27.61 -6.43 9.48
N GLU A 59 27.53 -7.04 10.65
CA GLU A 59 26.26 -7.36 11.29
C GLU A 59 25.72 -6.10 11.95
N LEU A 60 24.47 -5.78 11.63
CA LEU A 60 23.74 -4.71 12.28
C LEU A 60 22.72 -5.37 13.21
N VAL A 61 22.67 -4.89 14.45
CA VAL A 61 21.69 -5.35 15.42
C VAL A 61 20.84 -4.18 15.87
N GLU A 62 19.59 -4.46 16.23
CA GLU A 62 18.78 -3.45 16.90
C GLU A 62 19.40 -3.16 18.29
N PRO A 63 19.64 -1.89 18.64
CA PRO A 63 20.13 -1.55 19.97
C PRO A 63 19.13 -1.97 21.06
N PRO A 64 19.60 -2.13 22.30
CA PRO A 64 18.70 -2.19 23.45
C PRO A 64 17.75 -0.99 23.48
N ALA A 65 16.50 -1.22 23.91
CA ALA A 65 15.45 -0.20 23.92
C ALA A 65 15.81 1.05 24.75
N GLU A 66 16.74 0.93 25.70
CA GLU A 66 17.28 2.04 26.48
C GLU A 66 18.13 3.02 25.65
N LEU A 67 18.71 2.55 24.53
CA LEU A 67 19.48 3.36 23.60
C LEU A 67 18.60 3.86 22.45
N PHE A 68 17.80 2.98 21.86
CA PHE A 68 16.85 3.36 20.81
C PHE A 68 15.74 2.32 20.68
N ASP A 69 14.51 2.81 20.53
CA ASP A 69 13.31 1.98 20.42
C ASP A 69 12.40 2.54 19.31
N HIS A 70 12.17 1.73 18.26
CA HIS A 70 11.27 2.06 17.17
C HIS A 70 9.84 2.36 17.64
N ALA A 71 9.38 1.80 18.76
CA ALA A 71 8.05 2.03 19.31
C ALA A 71 7.82 3.49 19.75
N THR A 72 8.90 4.22 20.01
CA THR A 72 8.87 5.65 20.37
C THR A 72 8.86 6.58 19.16
N THR A 73 9.04 6.02 17.96
CA THR A 73 9.07 6.77 16.70
C THR A 73 7.70 6.81 16.03
N GLY A 74 7.61 7.49 14.88
CA GLY A 74 6.43 7.40 14.03
C GLY A 74 6.25 6.02 13.38
N PHE A 75 7.28 5.17 13.32
CA PHE A 75 7.21 3.88 12.64
C PHE A 75 7.53 2.73 13.61
N PRO A 76 6.61 2.40 14.53
CA PRO A 76 6.73 1.21 15.35
C PRO A 76 6.74 -0.06 14.48
N LEU A 77 7.77 -0.89 14.66
CA LEU A 77 7.88 -2.17 13.94
C LEU A 77 6.82 -3.14 14.47
N ARG A 78 5.90 -3.53 13.59
CA ARG A 78 4.82 -4.48 13.88
C ARG A 78 4.64 -5.44 12.72
N GLY A 79 4.16 -6.63 13.03
CA GLY A 79 3.85 -7.62 12.00
C GLY A 79 5.10 -8.02 11.22
N ALA A 80 4.96 -8.10 9.90
CA ALA A 80 6.06 -8.43 9.00
C ALA A 80 7.24 -7.43 9.07
N HIS A 81 7.01 -6.17 9.47
CA HIS A 81 8.10 -5.20 9.63
C HIS A 81 8.99 -5.47 10.85
N ALA A 82 8.52 -6.23 11.84
CA ALA A 82 9.33 -6.60 13.00
C ALA A 82 10.40 -7.66 12.68
N GLU A 83 10.27 -8.34 11.54
CA GLU A 83 11.23 -9.33 11.05
C GLU A 83 12.15 -8.77 9.96
N ALA A 84 11.99 -7.50 9.59
CA ALA A 84 12.77 -6.86 8.53
C ALA A 84 14.18 -6.52 9.03
N GLU A 85 15.16 -6.69 8.15
CA GLU A 85 16.53 -6.26 8.41
C GLU A 85 16.65 -4.74 8.32
N CYS A 86 17.63 -4.16 9.03
CA CYS A 86 17.85 -2.71 9.02
C CYS A 86 17.95 -2.15 7.58
N SER A 87 18.65 -2.88 6.70
CA SER A 87 18.89 -2.49 5.31
C SER A 87 17.66 -2.55 4.41
N ASP A 88 16.60 -3.27 4.80
CA ASP A 88 15.39 -3.37 3.98
C ASP A 88 14.64 -2.04 3.92
N CYS A 89 14.80 -1.22 4.96
CA CYS A 89 14.14 0.08 5.10
C CYS A 89 15.15 1.24 5.01
N HIS A 90 16.33 1.13 5.64
CA HIS A 90 17.35 2.18 5.68
C HIS A 90 18.33 2.14 4.49
N LEU A 91 17.77 2.25 3.29
CA LEU A 91 18.51 2.15 2.01
C LEU A 91 19.62 3.21 1.84
N ARG A 92 19.53 4.33 2.57
CA ARG A 92 20.46 5.48 2.48
C ARG A 92 20.77 6.05 3.86
N GLY A 93 21.11 5.17 4.80
CA GLY A 93 21.42 5.53 6.18
C GLY A 93 20.17 5.63 7.07
N LEU A 94 20.40 5.99 8.33
CA LEU A 94 19.41 5.93 9.42
C LEU A 94 18.56 7.20 9.57
N SER A 95 18.18 7.83 8.46
CA SER A 95 17.27 8.97 8.49
C SER A 95 15.82 8.54 8.75
N ALA A 96 15.02 9.48 9.27
CA ALA A 96 13.60 9.25 9.45
C ALA A 96 12.93 8.87 8.13
N LEU A 97 12.20 7.76 8.13
CA LEU A 97 11.49 7.23 6.98
C LEU A 97 10.05 7.76 6.93
N SER A 98 9.44 7.71 5.75
CA SER A 98 8.03 8.03 5.61
C SER A 98 7.17 6.87 6.13
N GLN A 99 6.09 7.20 6.84
CA GLN A 99 5.06 6.22 7.25
C GLN A 99 4.12 5.84 6.11
N SER A 100 4.23 6.47 4.93
CA SER A 100 3.37 6.16 3.80
C SER A 100 3.85 4.89 3.10
N CYS A 101 2.97 3.89 2.99
CA CYS A 101 3.29 2.57 2.44
C CYS A 101 3.90 2.66 1.02
N ASP A 102 3.43 3.62 0.20
CA ASP A 102 3.84 3.83 -1.19
C ASP A 102 5.28 4.35 -1.35
N ARG A 103 5.96 4.69 -0.25
CA ARG A 103 7.36 5.14 -0.29
C ARG A 103 8.35 3.99 -0.32
N CYS A 104 7.95 2.82 0.18
CA CYS A 104 8.76 1.61 0.22
C CYS A 104 8.15 0.49 -0.62
N HIS A 105 6.82 0.34 -0.59
CA HIS A 105 6.11 -0.70 -1.32
C HIS A 105 5.50 -0.16 -2.62
N GLN A 106 5.63 -0.95 -3.68
CA GLN A 106 4.94 -0.67 -4.93
C GLN A 106 3.44 -0.96 -4.78
N ASP A 107 2.58 -0.05 -5.25
CA ASP A 107 1.15 -0.29 -5.27
C ASP A 107 0.78 -1.27 -6.40
N PRO A 108 0.35 -2.51 -6.09
CA PRO A 108 -0.08 -3.46 -7.12
C PRO A 108 -1.40 -3.05 -7.77
N HIS A 109 -2.14 -2.11 -7.19
CA HIS A 109 -3.43 -1.63 -7.71
C HIS A 109 -3.29 -0.48 -8.69
N GLY A 110 -2.08 -0.07 -9.09
CA GLY A 110 -1.88 0.97 -10.10
C GLY A 110 -2.47 2.34 -9.75
N GLY A 111 -2.59 2.68 -8.46
CA GLY A 111 -3.13 3.95 -7.96
C GLY A 111 -4.64 4.02 -7.81
N LEU A 112 -5.36 2.94 -8.13
CA LEU A 112 -6.83 2.93 -8.22
C LEU A 112 -7.54 2.84 -6.87
N ARG A 113 -6.81 2.50 -5.80
CA ARG A 113 -7.36 2.33 -4.43
C ARG A 113 -6.99 3.47 -3.49
N GLY A 114 -6.39 4.53 -4.01
CA GLY A 114 -5.84 5.61 -3.19
C GLY A 114 -4.61 5.18 -2.40
N LYS A 115 -4.21 6.01 -1.44
CA LYS A 115 -2.97 5.82 -0.67
C LYS A 115 -3.16 5.23 0.73
N THR A 116 -4.42 5.03 1.14
CA THR A 116 -4.74 4.49 2.48
C THR A 116 -4.79 2.97 2.42
N CYS A 117 -3.61 2.35 2.29
CA CYS A 117 -3.48 0.88 2.21
C CYS A 117 -4.11 0.18 3.41
N THR A 118 -4.02 0.81 4.59
CA THR A 118 -4.56 0.33 5.87
C THR A 118 -6.08 0.28 5.94
N ALA A 119 -6.79 0.80 4.93
CA ALA A 119 -8.23 0.61 4.82
C ALA A 119 -8.61 -0.86 4.58
N CYS A 120 -7.70 -1.65 3.97
CA CYS A 120 -7.94 -3.05 3.61
C CYS A 120 -6.83 -4.00 4.07
N HIS A 121 -5.56 -3.56 4.03
CA HIS A 121 -4.41 -4.38 4.38
C HIS A 121 -3.91 -4.04 5.79
N THR A 122 -3.37 -5.03 6.50
CA THR A 122 -2.66 -4.80 7.76
C THR A 122 -1.18 -5.10 7.59
N GLU A 123 -0.32 -4.44 8.37
CA GLU A 123 1.12 -4.72 8.39
C GLU A 123 1.48 -6.10 8.96
N VAL A 124 0.49 -6.84 9.49
CA VAL A 124 0.69 -8.16 10.09
C VAL A 124 0.89 -9.22 9.04
N ASP A 125 -0.08 -9.38 8.13
CA ASP A 125 -0.08 -10.44 7.12
C ASP A 125 -0.33 -9.93 5.70
N TRP A 126 -0.65 -8.64 5.54
CA TRP A 126 -1.06 -8.00 4.28
C TRP A 126 -2.27 -8.67 3.60
N VAL A 127 -3.04 -9.49 4.32
CA VAL A 127 -4.21 -10.20 3.82
C VAL A 127 -5.46 -9.37 4.11
N VAL A 128 -6.33 -9.23 3.10
CA VAL A 128 -7.68 -8.68 3.33
C VAL A 128 -8.52 -9.79 3.97
N PRO A 129 -9.03 -9.60 5.20
CA PRO A 129 -9.79 -10.64 5.85
C PRO A 129 -11.09 -10.88 5.08
N ARG A 130 -11.53 -12.14 5.03
CA ARG A 130 -12.74 -12.55 4.28
C ARG A 130 -13.99 -11.74 4.66
N ASN A 131 -14.08 -11.34 5.93
CA ASN A 131 -15.19 -10.56 6.49
C ASN A 131 -14.95 -9.04 6.46
N TRP A 132 -13.94 -8.55 5.73
CA TRP A 132 -13.70 -7.11 5.55
C TRP A 132 -14.94 -6.38 5.01
N PHE A 133 -15.70 -7.07 4.15
CA PHE A 133 -16.97 -6.58 3.63
C PHE A 133 -18.11 -7.52 4.03
N ASP A 134 -19.15 -6.93 4.61
CA ASP A 134 -20.36 -7.63 5.03
C ASP A 134 -21.27 -7.91 3.82
N HIS A 135 -21.20 -9.14 3.33
CA HIS A 135 -21.99 -9.60 2.18
C HIS A 135 -23.47 -9.82 2.52
N ASP A 136 -23.83 -9.98 3.80
CA ASP A 136 -25.23 -10.17 4.22
C ASP A 136 -26.06 -8.89 3.99
N ARG A 137 -25.38 -7.75 3.85
CA ARG A 137 -25.98 -6.45 3.50
C ARG A 137 -26.09 -6.20 2.01
N THR A 138 -25.78 -7.19 1.18
CA THR A 138 -25.79 -7.08 -0.28
C THR A 138 -26.93 -7.88 -0.89
N ARG A 139 -27.11 -7.73 -2.21
CA ARG A 139 -28.06 -8.57 -2.99
C ARG A 139 -27.60 -10.02 -3.18
N PHE A 140 -26.38 -10.37 -2.74
CA PHE A 140 -25.84 -11.73 -2.82
C PHE A 140 -25.18 -12.11 -1.49
N PRO A 141 -25.96 -12.50 -0.48
CA PRO A 141 -25.42 -13.04 0.77
C PRO A 141 -24.63 -14.33 0.49
N LEU A 142 -23.45 -14.45 1.11
CA LEU A 142 -22.61 -15.63 0.91
C LEU A 142 -23.11 -16.78 1.78
N GLN A 143 -23.74 -17.77 1.16
CA GLN A 143 -24.31 -18.94 1.84
C GLN A 143 -23.77 -20.27 1.28
N GLY A 144 -23.75 -21.30 2.11
CA GLY A 144 -23.30 -22.65 1.73
C GLY A 144 -21.89 -22.65 1.16
N LYS A 145 -21.67 -23.36 0.05
CA LYS A 145 -20.35 -23.45 -0.62
C LYS A 145 -19.81 -22.10 -1.08
N HIS A 146 -20.66 -21.11 -1.37
CA HIS A 146 -20.21 -19.77 -1.78
C HIS A 146 -19.47 -19.04 -0.66
N ALA A 147 -19.81 -19.29 0.61
CA ALA A 147 -19.13 -18.67 1.76
C ALA A 147 -17.65 -19.06 1.88
N ALA A 148 -17.26 -20.20 1.31
CA ALA A 148 -15.89 -20.69 1.33
C ALA A 148 -15.02 -20.16 0.15
N LEU A 149 -15.63 -19.58 -0.89
CA LEU A 149 -14.91 -19.14 -2.08
C LEU A 149 -13.97 -17.98 -1.79
N ALA A 150 -12.75 -18.00 -2.35
CA ALA A 150 -11.88 -16.83 -2.30
C ALA A 150 -12.54 -15.63 -2.99
N CYS A 151 -12.23 -14.41 -2.53
CA CYS A 151 -12.82 -13.18 -3.04
C CYS A 151 -12.70 -13.07 -4.58
N GLU A 152 -11.56 -13.48 -5.13
CA GLU A 152 -11.22 -13.45 -6.56
C GLU A 152 -12.04 -14.41 -7.42
N ALA A 153 -12.67 -15.43 -6.82
CA ALA A 153 -13.53 -16.36 -7.54
C ALA A 153 -14.72 -15.62 -8.19
N CYS A 154 -15.22 -14.59 -7.51
CA CYS A 154 -16.33 -13.76 -7.96
C CYS A 154 -15.87 -12.36 -8.40
N HIS A 155 -14.99 -11.72 -7.63
CA HIS A 155 -14.45 -10.39 -7.92
C HIS A 155 -13.18 -10.47 -8.78
N ARG A 156 -13.37 -10.81 -10.06
CA ARG A 156 -12.26 -10.89 -11.02
C ARG A 156 -11.67 -9.49 -11.24
N GLY A 157 -10.34 -9.40 -11.30
CA GLY A 157 -9.66 -8.13 -11.53
C GLY A 157 -9.54 -7.23 -10.30
N MET A 158 -9.71 -7.75 -9.07
CA MET A 158 -9.45 -6.97 -7.84
C MET A 158 -8.04 -6.37 -7.75
N ARG A 159 -7.08 -6.94 -8.48
CA ARG A 159 -5.70 -6.46 -8.59
C ARG A 159 -5.51 -5.27 -9.55
N GLY A 160 -6.54 -4.83 -10.29
CA GLY A 160 -6.46 -3.79 -11.33
C GLY A 160 -7.60 -2.76 -11.34
N GLU A 161 -7.89 -2.18 -12.52
CA GLU A 161 -8.88 -1.11 -12.81
C GLU A 161 -10.28 -1.41 -12.30
N ALA A 162 -10.58 -0.83 -11.12
CA ALA A 162 -11.83 -0.91 -10.38
C ALA A 162 -12.24 -2.36 -10.00
N PRO A 163 -12.88 -2.56 -8.83
CA PRO A 163 -13.47 -3.87 -8.55
C PRO A 163 -14.57 -4.10 -9.60
N ALA A 164 -14.39 -5.09 -10.47
CA ALA A 164 -15.51 -5.58 -11.24
C ALA A 164 -16.59 -5.97 -10.23
N ILE A 165 -17.75 -5.34 -10.33
CA ILE A 165 -18.94 -5.76 -9.57
C ILE A 165 -19.14 -7.23 -9.95
N ALA A 166 -19.02 -8.12 -8.97
CA ALA A 166 -19.21 -9.53 -9.21
C ALA A 166 -20.63 -9.76 -9.76
N PRO A 167 -20.80 -10.62 -10.77
CA PRO A 167 -22.12 -10.96 -11.24
C PRO A 167 -22.89 -11.64 -10.12
N THR A 168 -24.18 -11.36 -10.03
CA THR A 168 -25.05 -11.89 -8.97
C THR A 168 -26.08 -12.87 -9.51
N GLU A 169 -26.19 -12.96 -10.83
CA GLU A 169 -27.01 -13.89 -11.55
C GLU A 169 -26.37 -15.28 -11.53
N CYS A 170 -27.09 -16.30 -11.05
CA CYS A 170 -26.55 -17.66 -10.90
C CYS A 170 -25.91 -18.18 -12.20
N ILE A 171 -26.55 -17.92 -13.35
CA ILE A 171 -26.08 -18.42 -14.66
C ILE A 171 -24.78 -17.78 -15.11
N ALA A 172 -24.41 -16.60 -14.60
CA ALA A 172 -23.16 -15.94 -14.97
C ALA A 172 -21.92 -16.78 -14.59
N CYS A 173 -22.06 -17.65 -13.59
CA CYS A 173 -21.03 -18.62 -13.21
C CYS A 173 -21.44 -20.07 -13.52
N HIS A 174 -22.73 -20.40 -13.38
CA HIS A 174 -23.22 -21.78 -13.48
C HIS A 174 -23.82 -22.13 -14.85
N ALA A 175 -23.47 -21.42 -15.92
CA ALA A 175 -23.97 -21.71 -17.28
C ALA A 175 -23.63 -23.13 -17.75
N ASP A 176 -22.46 -23.66 -17.41
CA ASP A 176 -22.06 -25.02 -17.75
C ASP A 176 -22.72 -26.06 -16.86
N ASP A 177 -22.94 -25.74 -15.57
CA ASP A 177 -23.63 -26.63 -14.65
C ASP A 177 -25.11 -26.76 -15.05
N TRP A 178 -25.76 -25.65 -15.38
CA TRP A 178 -27.14 -25.64 -15.90
C TRP A 178 -27.27 -26.45 -17.19
N ARG A 179 -26.30 -26.34 -18.12
CA ARG A 179 -26.29 -27.12 -19.38
C ARG A 179 -26.07 -28.61 -19.18
N ARG A 180 -25.41 -29.02 -18.10
CA ARG A 180 -25.04 -30.43 -17.82
C ARG A 180 -25.87 -31.04 -16.69
N ALA A 181 -26.82 -30.30 -16.15
CA ALA A 181 -27.62 -30.72 -15.01
C ALA A 181 -28.54 -31.90 -15.37
N VAL A 182 -28.84 -32.71 -14.36
CA VAL A 182 -29.84 -33.78 -14.41
C VAL A 182 -30.91 -33.44 -13.36
N PRO A 183 -32.20 -33.34 -13.74
CA PRO A 183 -32.76 -33.49 -15.09
C PRO A 183 -32.29 -32.41 -16.08
N ASP A 184 -32.39 -32.69 -17.38
CA ASP A 184 -31.93 -31.78 -18.44
C ASP A 184 -32.72 -30.47 -18.45
N HIS A 185 -32.05 -29.39 -18.03
CA HIS A 185 -32.64 -28.06 -17.97
C HIS A 185 -32.83 -27.44 -19.37
N THR A 186 -32.09 -27.90 -20.37
CA THR A 186 -32.18 -27.39 -21.75
C THR A 186 -33.44 -27.90 -22.46
N ALA A 187 -33.89 -29.11 -22.12
CA ALA A 187 -35.07 -29.74 -22.70
C ALA A 187 -36.38 -29.38 -21.96
N GLY A 188 -36.31 -28.90 -20.72
CA GLY A 188 -37.50 -28.71 -19.87
C GLY A 188 -38.27 -27.40 -20.08
N GLY A 189 -37.94 -26.60 -21.11
CA GLY A 189 -38.71 -25.43 -21.53
C GLY A 189 -38.87 -24.36 -20.45
N ALA A 190 -40.05 -23.74 -20.36
CA ALA A 190 -40.30 -22.61 -19.47
C ALA A 190 -40.11 -22.92 -17.97
N ALA A 191 -40.19 -24.19 -17.57
CA ALA A 191 -40.00 -24.61 -16.18
C ALA A 191 -38.56 -24.40 -15.67
N PHE A 192 -37.56 -24.44 -16.57
CA PHE A 192 -36.14 -24.27 -16.26
C PHE A 192 -35.55 -22.97 -16.81
N ALA A 193 -36.40 -22.06 -17.30
CA ALA A 193 -35.97 -20.77 -17.80
C ALA A 193 -35.25 -19.95 -16.72
N VAL A 194 -34.09 -19.39 -17.08
CA VAL A 194 -33.36 -18.40 -16.30
C VAL A 194 -34.25 -17.16 -16.11
N PRO A 195 -34.30 -16.52 -14.91
CA PRO A 195 -33.34 -16.61 -13.80
C PRO A 195 -33.82 -17.37 -12.55
N HIS A 196 -34.91 -18.14 -12.61
CA HIS A 196 -35.61 -18.60 -11.41
C HIS A 196 -35.05 -19.90 -10.76
N CYS A 197 -33.73 -20.05 -10.69
CA CYS A 197 -33.04 -21.22 -10.13
C CYS A 197 -33.48 -21.52 -8.68
N GLN A 198 -33.78 -20.47 -7.92
CA GLN A 198 -34.16 -20.54 -6.50
C GLN A 198 -35.43 -21.35 -6.22
N ARG A 199 -36.33 -21.47 -7.20
CA ARG A 199 -37.59 -22.22 -7.06
C ARG A 199 -37.38 -23.69 -6.74
N CYS A 200 -36.28 -24.27 -7.18
CA CYS A 200 -35.96 -25.69 -6.99
C CYS A 200 -34.70 -25.93 -6.15
N HIS A 201 -33.78 -24.95 -6.10
CA HIS A 201 -32.49 -25.16 -5.43
C HIS A 201 -32.33 -24.49 -4.05
N PHE A 202 -33.21 -23.56 -3.68
CA PHE A 202 -33.09 -22.82 -2.40
C PHE A 202 -34.34 -22.89 -1.53
N ASN A 203 -35.53 -23.03 -2.12
CA ASN A 203 -36.82 -22.96 -1.40
C ASN A 203 -37.64 -24.26 -1.48
N VAL A 204 -36.99 -25.42 -1.47
CA VAL A 204 -37.66 -26.73 -1.38
C VAL A 204 -36.93 -27.62 -0.36
N THR A 205 -37.60 -28.62 0.21
CA THR A 205 -37.03 -29.52 1.22
C THR A 205 -37.19 -30.99 0.79
N PRO A 206 -36.10 -31.74 0.57
CA PRO A 206 -34.71 -31.27 0.51
C PRO A 206 -34.46 -30.38 -0.73
N PRO A 207 -33.61 -29.35 -0.64
CA PRO A 207 -33.23 -28.57 -1.81
C PRO A 207 -32.55 -29.47 -2.83
N MET A 208 -32.86 -29.30 -4.14
CA MET A 208 -32.07 -29.96 -5.17
C MET A 208 -30.64 -29.43 -5.09
N THR A 209 -29.68 -30.31 -4.81
CA THR A 209 -28.30 -29.89 -4.57
C THR A 209 -27.66 -29.41 -5.87
N PHE A 210 -26.90 -28.33 -5.79
CA PHE A 210 -25.87 -28.04 -6.78
C PHE A 210 -24.67 -28.93 -6.46
N ASP A 211 -24.76 -30.23 -6.74
CA ASP A 211 -23.60 -31.12 -6.59
C ASP A 211 -22.64 -30.93 -7.76
N GLY A 212 -22.05 -29.73 -7.79
CA GLY A 212 -20.76 -29.52 -8.40
C GLY A 212 -19.75 -30.49 -7.76
N ALA A 213 -19.23 -31.39 -8.60
CA ALA A 213 -18.11 -32.31 -8.40
C ALA A 213 -18.36 -33.77 -7.98
N THR A 214 -19.54 -34.36 -8.17
CA THR A 214 -19.61 -35.83 -8.33
C THR A 214 -20.50 -36.22 -9.49
N VAL A 215 -19.90 -36.35 -10.68
CA VAL A 215 -20.38 -37.35 -11.62
C VAL A 215 -19.97 -38.70 -11.03
N VAL A 216 -20.81 -39.28 -10.19
CA VAL A 216 -20.75 -40.72 -9.95
C VAL A 216 -22.00 -41.29 -10.60
N PRO A 217 -21.91 -41.80 -11.84
CA PRO A 217 -22.94 -42.68 -12.35
C PRO A 217 -22.86 -44.03 -11.61
N PRO A 218 -23.96 -44.81 -11.59
CA PRO A 218 -23.99 -46.15 -11.00
C PRO A 218 -23.02 -47.13 -11.67
#